data_AF-A0A1V2QKD5-F1
#
_entry.id   AF-A0A1V2QKD5-F1
#
_cell.length_a   1.000
_cell.length_b   1.000
_cell.length_c   1.000
_cell.angle_alpha   90.00
_cell.angle_beta   90.00
_cell.angle_gamma   90.00
#
_symmetry.space_group_name_H-M   'P 1'
#
loop_
_entity.id
_entity.type
_entity.pdbx_description
1 polymer ?
#
loop_
_entity_poly.entity_id
_entity_poly.type
_entity_poly.pdbx_seq_one_letter_code
_entity_poly.pdbx_strand_id
1 'polypeptide(L)'
;MALLMALGLLPVMVGQAAAAGRDIRGSFANQAGLVEYQVHLPSAYRPGMPVLLAIHGCRMTGYTFNSMEDTSRFSEIADREGFGAV
;
A
#
# COMPACT_ATOMS: atom_id res chain seq x y z
N MET A 1 29.69 -37.33 33.07
CA MET A 1 28.71 -37.02 32.00
C MET A 1 29.05 -35.64 31.44
N ALA A 2 29.83 -35.57 30.37
CA ALA A 2 30.13 -34.32 29.68
C ALA A 2 29.13 -34.18 28.52
N LEU A 3 28.22 -33.22 28.62
CA LEU A 3 27.24 -32.93 27.57
C LEU A 3 27.85 -31.88 26.63
N LEU A 4 28.29 -32.30 25.45
CA LEU A 4 28.75 -31.42 24.39
C LEU A 4 27.54 -30.66 23.80
N MET A 5 27.49 -29.35 24.03
CA MET A 5 26.55 -28.44 23.37
C MET A 5 27.01 -28.20 21.93
N ALA A 6 26.47 -28.98 20.98
CA ALA A 6 26.61 -28.68 19.56
C ALA A 6 25.66 -27.51 19.22
N LEU A 7 26.20 -26.29 19.22
CA LEU A 7 25.51 -25.09 18.77
C LEU A 7 25.44 -25.11 17.23
N GLY A 8 24.41 -25.76 16.69
CA GLY A 8 24.20 -25.87 15.25
C GLY A 8 23.93 -24.51 14.60
N LEU A 9 24.77 -24.15 13.62
CA LEU A 9 24.47 -23.07 12.67
C LEU A 9 23.32 -23.52 11.77
N LEU A 10 22.10 -23.07 12.07
CA LEU A 10 20.98 -23.21 11.15
C LEU A 10 21.10 -22.17 10.03
N PRO A 11 20.96 -22.55 8.75
CA PRO A 11 20.90 -21.59 7.66
C PRO A 11 19.63 -20.74 7.80
N VAL A 12 19.81 -19.43 7.95
CA VAL A 12 18.71 -18.47 7.90
C VAL A 12 18.27 -18.34 6.44
N MET A 13 17.15 -18.96 6.10
CA MET A 13 16.49 -18.70 4.82
C MET A 13 15.85 -17.31 4.87
N VAL A 14 16.53 -16.32 4.29
CA VAL A 14 15.93 -14.99 4.07
C VAL A 14 15.01 -15.10 2.86
N GLY A 15 13.71 -15.23 3.11
CA GLY A 15 12.70 -15.13 2.05
C GLY A 15 12.68 -13.72 1.46
N GLN A 16 12.67 -13.60 0.14
CA GLN A 16 12.41 -12.32 -0.53
C GLN A 16 10.97 -11.89 -0.24
N ALA A 17 10.81 -10.79 0.50
CA ALA A 17 9.51 -10.15 0.64
C ALA A 17 9.03 -9.71 -0.75
N ALA A 18 7.74 -9.93 -1.03
CA ALA A 18 7.12 -9.34 -2.21
C ALA A 18 7.29 -7.82 -2.14
N ALA A 19 7.61 -7.19 -3.27
CA ALA A 19 7.66 -5.74 -3.35
C ALA A 19 6.30 -5.18 -2.93
N ALA A 20 6.29 -4.30 -1.94
CA ALA A 20 5.08 -3.59 -1.54
C ALA A 20 4.66 -2.62 -2.65
N GLY A 21 3.36 -2.31 -2.73
CA GLY A 21 2.88 -1.19 -3.51
C GLY A 21 3.51 0.14 -3.07
N ARG A 22 3.29 1.18 -3.86
CA ARG A 22 3.77 2.54 -3.56
C ARG A 22 2.65 3.55 -3.66
N ASP A 23 2.74 4.57 -2.80
CA ASP A 23 1.82 5.70 -2.85
C ASP A 23 2.42 6.87 -3.63
N ILE A 24 1.58 7.47 -4.47
CA ILE A 24 1.92 8.66 -5.24
C ILE A 24 0.91 9.75 -4.89
N ARG A 25 1.39 10.92 -4.47
CA ARG A 25 0.54 12.07 -4.21
C ARG A 25 0.58 13.02 -5.40
N GLY A 26 -0.54 13.69 -5.65
CA GLY A 26 -0.65 14.67 -6.71
C GLY A 26 -1.76 15.67 -6.44
N SER A 27 -1.88 16.65 -7.33
CA SER A 27 -2.98 17.59 -7.32
C SER A 27 -3.53 17.81 -8.72
N PHE A 28 -4.82 18.07 -8.79
CA PHE A 28 -5.53 18.34 -10.04
C PHE A 28 -6.36 19.60 -9.87
N ALA A 29 -6.21 20.53 -10.81
CA ALA A 29 -6.93 21.81 -10.79
C ALA A 29 -7.70 22.02 -12.09
N ASN A 30 -8.95 22.47 -11.98
CA ASN A 30 -9.76 22.90 -13.11
C ASN A 30 -10.72 24.03 -12.68
N GLN A 31 -11.69 24.38 -13.53
CA GLN A 31 -12.69 25.42 -13.25
C GLN A 31 -13.54 25.14 -11.99
N ALA A 32 -13.64 23.88 -11.56
CA ALA A 32 -14.38 23.48 -10.35
C ALA A 32 -13.54 23.57 -9.06
N GLY A 33 -12.22 23.76 -9.17
CA GLY A 33 -11.33 23.93 -8.03
C GLY A 33 -10.09 23.05 -8.10
N LEU A 34 -9.47 22.87 -6.93
CA LEU A 34 -8.27 22.06 -6.69
C LEU A 34 -8.65 20.83 -5.86
N VAL A 35 -8.12 19.67 -6.25
CA VAL A 35 -8.14 18.46 -5.43
C VAL A 35 -6.71 17.99 -5.22
N GLU A 36 -6.38 17.61 -3.99
CA GLU A 36 -5.19 16.82 -3.68
C GLU A 36 -5.61 15.36 -3.55
N TYR A 37 -4.81 14.45 -4.09
CA TYR A 37 -5.11 13.03 -4.12
C TYR A 37 -3.87 12.18 -3.83
N GLN A 38 -4.10 10.93 -3.41
CA GLN A 38 -3.10 9.88 -3.31
C GLN A 38 -3.52 8.73 -4.22
N VAL A 39 -2.57 8.04 -4.83
CA VAL A 39 -2.79 6.82 -5.59
C VAL A 39 -1.91 5.74 -5.00
N HIS A 40 -2.50 4.65 -4.53
CA HIS A 40 -1.79 3.43 -4.24
C HIS A 40 -1.64 2.60 -5.52
N LEU A 41 -0.39 2.39 -5.94
CA LEU A 41 -0.04 1.52 -7.06
C LEU A 41 0.56 0.22 -6.55
N PRO A 42 -0.04 -0.93 -6.85
CA PRO A 42 0.52 -2.20 -6.46
C PRO A 42 1.84 -2.47 -7.19
N SER A 43 2.73 -3.26 -6.59
CA SER A 43 4.04 -3.57 -7.20
C SER A 43 3.92 -4.27 -8.56
N ALA A 44 2.81 -4.99 -8.79
CA ALA A 44 2.44 -5.63 -10.04
C ALA A 44 1.69 -4.71 -11.04
N TYR A 45 1.80 -3.39 -10.88
CA TYR A 45 1.17 -2.41 -11.76
C TYR A 45 1.44 -2.68 -13.25
N ARG A 46 0.38 -2.61 -14.05
CA ARG A 46 0.43 -2.68 -15.51
C ARG A 46 -0.59 -1.71 -16.12
N PRO A 47 -0.33 -1.15 -17.31
CA PRO A 47 -1.31 -0.35 -18.02
C PRO A 47 -2.64 -1.12 -18.20
N GLY A 48 -3.77 -0.42 -18.06
CA GLY A 48 -5.11 -1.01 -18.20
C GLY A 48 -5.63 -1.77 -16.97
N MET A 49 -4.92 -1.74 -15.85
CA MET A 49 -5.40 -2.28 -14.59
C MET A 49 -6.65 -1.51 -14.09
N PRO A 50 -7.62 -2.18 -13.44
CA PRO A 50 -8.78 -1.50 -12.85
C PRO A 50 -8.38 -0.47 -11.79
N VAL A 51 -9.26 0.50 -11.58
CA VAL A 51 -9.07 1.56 -10.58
C VAL A 51 -10.28 1.61 -9.66
N LEU A 52 -10.03 1.66 -8.36
CA LEU A 52 -11.00 1.96 -7.32
C LEU A 52 -10.81 3.41 -6.87
N LEU A 53 -11.87 4.22 -6.94
CA LEU A 53 -11.89 5.59 -6.41
C LEU A 53 -12.55 5.58 -5.03
N ALA A 54 -11.81 6.03 -4.03
CA ALA A 54 -12.17 6.08 -2.63
C ALA A 54 -12.32 7.55 -2.22
N ILE A 55 -13.54 7.96 -1.90
CA ILE A 55 -13.85 9.33 -1.45
C ILE A 55 -14.06 9.32 0.06
N HIS A 56 -13.31 10.13 0.77
CA HIS A 56 -13.39 10.21 2.23
C HIS A 56 -14.75 10.79 2.70
N GLY A 57 -15.13 10.44 3.92
CA GLY A 57 -16.33 11.00 4.56
C GLY A 57 -16.12 12.39 5.14
N CYS A 58 -17.18 12.93 5.74
CA CYS A 58 -17.10 14.18 6.50
C CYS A 58 -16.07 14.06 7.63
N ARG A 59 -15.29 15.13 7.83
CA ARG A 59 -14.24 15.24 8.87
C ARG A 59 -13.03 14.29 8.69
N MET A 60 -12.93 13.59 7.55
CA MET A 60 -11.76 12.77 7.19
C MET A 60 -10.89 13.48 6.15
N THR A 61 -9.64 13.05 6.03
CA THR A 61 -8.76 13.39 4.89
C THR A 61 -8.70 12.20 3.91
N GLY A 62 -8.21 12.41 2.70
CA GLY A 62 -7.91 11.29 1.78
C GLY A 62 -6.73 10.46 2.29
N TYR A 63 -5.67 11.14 2.70
CA TYR A 63 -4.40 10.58 3.18
C TYR A 63 -3.85 11.44 4.33
N THR A 64 -2.94 10.90 5.15
CA THR A 64 -2.40 11.51 6.39
C THR A 64 -3.32 11.42 7.61
N PHE A 65 -3.56 12.52 8.33
CA PHE A 65 -4.26 12.49 9.60
C PHE A 65 -5.75 12.23 9.43
N ASN A 66 -6.28 11.26 10.18
CA ASN A 66 -7.69 10.84 10.12
C ASN A 66 -8.12 10.50 8.69
N SER A 67 -7.31 9.70 8.00
CA SER A 67 -7.45 9.48 6.57
C SER A 67 -8.31 8.27 6.23
N MET A 68 -8.93 8.32 5.04
CA MET A 68 -9.61 7.17 4.46
C MET A 68 -8.61 6.04 4.13
N GLU A 69 -7.40 6.39 3.70
CA GLU A 69 -6.36 5.41 3.39
C GLU A 69 -6.04 4.52 4.59
N ASP A 70 -5.73 5.11 5.75
CA ASP A 70 -5.39 4.38 6.98
C ASP A 70 -6.55 3.53 7.54
N THR A 71 -7.80 3.87 7.20
CA THR A 71 -9.00 3.28 7.81
C THR A 71 -9.73 2.28 6.94
N SER A 72 -9.44 2.22 5.64
CA SER A 72 -10.18 1.38 4.66
C SER A 72 -9.46 0.11 4.22
N ARG A 73 -8.13 0.02 4.43
CA ARG A 73 -7.26 -1.07 3.93
C ARG A 73 -7.27 -1.25 2.40
N PHE A 74 -7.75 -0.27 1.63
CA PHE A 74 -7.87 -0.44 0.18
C PHE A 74 -6.51 -0.67 -0.50
N SER A 75 -5.42 -0.08 0.01
CA SER A 75 -4.06 -0.33 -0.48
C SER A 75 -3.65 -1.82 -0.40
N GLU A 76 -3.93 -2.47 0.73
CA GLU A 76 -3.63 -3.89 0.93
C GLU A 76 -4.47 -4.78 0.00
N ILE A 77 -5.73 -4.41 -0.22
CA ILE A 77 -6.62 -5.13 -1.14
C ILE A 77 -6.17 -4.91 -2.59
N ALA A 78 -5.73 -3.70 -2.94
CA ALA A 78 -5.17 -3.37 -4.25
C ALA A 78 -3.92 -4.21 -4.57
N ASP A 79 -3.01 -4.37 -3.59
CA ASP A 79 -1.83 -5.23 -3.71
C ASP A 79 -2.20 -6.70 -3.95
N ARG A 80 -3.24 -7.20 -3.27
CA ARG A 80 -3.66 -8.61 -3.37
C ARG A 80 -4.46 -8.92 -4.65
N GLU A 81 -5.38 -8.04 -5.04
CA GLU A 81 -6.34 -8.29 -6.12
C GLU A 81 -5.94 -7.66 -7.45
N GLY A 82 -4.94 -6.78 -7.46
CA GLY A 82 -4.38 -6.19 -8.68
C GLY A 82 -5.26 -5.10 -9.28
N PHE A 83 -5.55 -4.06 -8.50
CA PHE A 83 -6.11 -2.79 -8.95
C PHE A 83 -5.33 -1.60 -8.38
N GLY A 84 -5.44 -0.41 -8.97
CA GLY A 84 -4.96 0.82 -8.33
C GLY A 84 -6.05 1.43 -7.44
N ALA A 85 -5.70 1.94 -6.27
CA ALA A 85 -6.63 2.68 -5.41
C ALA A 85 -6.29 4.17 -5.44
N VAL A 86 -7.31 5.02 -5.55
CA VAL A 86 -7.20 6.50 -5.58
C VAL A 86 -8.07 7.07 -4.48
#